data_AF-Q824Z8-F1
#
_entry.id   AF-Q824Z8-F1
#
_cell.length_a   1.000
_cell.length_b   1.000
_cell.length_c   1.000
_cell.angle_alpha   90.00
_cell.angle_beta   90.00
_cell.angle_gamma   90.00
#
_symmetry.space_group_name_H-M   'P 1'
#
loop_
_entity.id
_entity.type
_entity.pdbx_description
1 polymer ?
#
loop_
_entity_poly.entity_id
_entity_poly.type
_entity_poly.pdbx_seq_one_letter_code
_entity_poly.pdbx_strand_id
1 'polypeptide(L)'
;MPDRCGVRGRESDPHTQVKHLVYRHYLQCWMGKILQKFPEATIVDAFAGPGIYTDGPPGSPIVVAKTFLEHTAYRNFGRLNLVCLEERPDRVEELQRQFAKLPRSPQLNISVPPGRRAKVC
;
A
#
# COMPACT_ATOMS: atom_id res chain seq x y z
N MET A 1 28.22 5.02 -19.95
CA MET A 1 26.88 4.52 -20.29
C MET A 1 26.07 4.51 -19.00
N PRO A 2 24.98 5.28 -18.83
CA PRO A 2 24.22 5.18 -17.59
C PRO A 2 23.23 4.00 -17.70
N ASP A 3 23.16 3.23 -16.61
CA ASP A 3 22.31 2.06 -16.44
C ASP A 3 20.83 2.39 -16.63
N ARG A 4 20.18 1.79 -17.64
CA ARG A 4 18.73 1.91 -17.89
C ARG A 4 17.90 0.97 -17.02
N CYS A 5 18.19 0.90 -15.72
CA CYS A 5 17.37 0.14 -14.76
C CYS A 5 16.72 1.08 -13.73
N GLY A 6 16.13 2.19 -14.20
CA GLY A 6 15.23 2.99 -13.38
C GLY A 6 13.86 2.33 -13.33
N VAL A 7 13.30 2.15 -12.13
CA VAL A 7 11.91 1.71 -11.96
C VAL A 7 11.03 2.66 -12.74
N ARG A 8 10.36 2.17 -13.79
CA ARG A 8 9.38 2.98 -14.55
C ARG A 8 8.17 3.25 -13.66
N GLY A 9 8.26 4.35 -12.92
CA GLY A 9 7.18 4.91 -12.10
C GLY A 9 6.08 5.52 -12.96
N ARG A 10 4.96 5.84 -12.32
CA ARG A 10 3.84 6.56 -12.95
C ARG A 10 3.86 7.99 -12.42
N GLU A 11 3.56 8.97 -13.28
CA GLU A 11 3.26 10.34 -12.84
C GLU A 11 1.89 10.38 -12.19
N SER A 12 1.76 11.10 -11.08
CA SER A 12 0.46 11.27 -10.44
C SER A 12 -0.35 12.35 -11.15
N ASP A 13 -1.26 11.92 -12.04
CA ASP A 13 -2.22 12.82 -12.67
C ASP A 13 -3.14 13.47 -11.61
N PRO A 14 -3.57 14.75 -11.76
CA PRO A 14 -4.43 15.43 -10.80
C PRO A 14 -5.70 14.65 -10.42
N HIS A 15 -6.33 13.93 -11.36
CA HIS A 15 -7.49 13.09 -11.05
C HIS A 15 -7.12 11.90 -10.16
N THR A 16 -5.91 11.35 -10.34
CA THR A 16 -5.37 10.29 -9.50
C THR A 16 -5.10 10.78 -8.08
N GLN A 17 -4.58 12.00 -7.93
CA GLN A 17 -4.36 12.62 -6.60
C GLN A 17 -5.68 12.87 -5.86
N VAL A 18 -6.68 13.44 -6.53
CA VAL A 18 -8.02 13.67 -5.95
C VAL A 18 -8.66 12.35 -5.50
N LYS A 19 -8.54 11.30 -6.32
CA LYS A 19 -8.98 9.96 -5.94
C LYS A 19 -8.29 9.46 -4.67
N HIS A 20 -6.97 9.66 -4.53
CA HIS A 20 -6.25 9.25 -3.31
C HIS A 20 -6.65 10.06 -2.08
N LEU A 21 -6.96 11.34 -2.23
CA LEU A 21 -7.46 12.16 -1.12
C LEU A 21 -8.82 11.67 -0.62
N VAL A 22 -9.77 11.43 -1.53
CA VAL A 22 -11.08 10.87 -1.19
C VAL A 22 -10.93 9.48 -0.57
N TYR A 23 -10.05 8.65 -1.15
CA TYR A 23 -9.75 7.32 -0.65
C TYR A 23 -9.16 7.35 0.77
N ARG A 24 -8.26 8.29 1.09
CA ARG A 24 -7.70 8.45 2.43
C ARG A 24 -8.77 8.80 3.46
N HIS A 25 -9.69 9.72 3.14
CA HIS A 25 -10.78 10.08 4.06
C HIS A 25 -11.74 8.91 4.30
N TYR A 26 -12.05 8.16 3.25
CA TYR A 26 -12.88 6.96 3.37
C TYR A 26 -12.20 5.91 4.24
N LEU A 27 -10.91 5.63 3.99
CA LEU A 27 -10.12 4.71 4.79
C LEU A 27 -10.09 5.12 6.25
N GLN A 28 -9.83 6.39 6.59
CA GLN A 28 -9.80 6.84 7.98
C GLN A 28 -11.10 6.46 8.73
N CYS A 29 -12.26 6.77 8.16
CA CYS A 29 -13.53 6.48 8.82
C CYS A 29 -13.79 4.96 8.97
N TRP A 30 -13.61 4.20 7.88
CA TRP A 30 -13.99 2.78 7.87
C TRP A 30 -12.97 1.88 8.56
N MET A 31 -11.68 2.20 8.46
CA MET A 31 -10.61 1.54 9.18
C MET A 31 -10.85 1.61 10.69
N GLY A 32 -11.22 2.79 11.18
CA GLY A 32 -11.64 2.99 12.57
C GLY A 32 -12.79 2.08 12.99
N LYS A 33 -13.86 1.99 12.18
CA LYS A 33 -15.04 1.18 12.52
C LYS A 33 -14.78 -0.33 12.45
N ILE A 34 -14.06 -0.78 11.42
CA ILE A 34 -13.82 -2.20 11.18
C ILE A 34 -12.80 -2.74 12.18
N LEU A 35 -11.65 -2.10 12.32
CA LEU A 35 -10.56 -2.64 13.13
C LEU A 35 -10.82 -2.53 14.63
N GLN A 36 -11.71 -1.66 15.10
CA GLN A 36 -12.14 -1.67 16.51
C GLN A 36 -13.19 -2.75 16.81
N LYS A 37 -13.90 -3.24 15.78
CA LYS A 37 -14.98 -4.22 15.95
C LYS A 37 -14.52 -5.66 15.71
N PHE A 38 -13.57 -5.85 14.80
CA PHE A 38 -13.09 -7.17 14.40
C PHE A 38 -11.63 -7.36 14.83
N PRO A 39 -11.25 -8.57 15.28
CA PRO A 39 -9.88 -8.85 15.72
C PRO A 39 -8.86 -8.77 14.58
N GLU A 40 -9.32 -8.91 13.33
CA GLU A 40 -8.49 -8.91 12.14
C GLU A 40 -9.28 -8.45 10.92
N ALA A 41 -8.62 -7.72 10.01
CA ALA A 41 -9.18 -7.32 8.72
C ALA A 41 -8.10 -7.35 7.63
N THR A 42 -8.52 -7.46 6.37
CA THR A 42 -7.62 -7.49 5.22
C THR A 42 -7.97 -6.40 4.22
N ILE A 43 -6.99 -5.61 3.82
CA ILE A 43 -7.08 -4.69 2.68
C ILE A 43 -6.23 -5.26 1.55
N VAL A 44 -6.81 -5.35 0.36
CA VAL A 44 -6.13 -5.81 -0.85
C VAL A 44 -5.97 -4.62 -1.79
N ASP A 45 -4.72 -4.26 -2.09
CA ASP A 45 -4.39 -3.34 -3.17
C ASP A 45 -4.02 -4.14 -4.42
N ALA A 46 -4.96 -4.21 -5.36
CA ALA A 46 -4.82 -5.01 -6.57
C ALA A 46 -3.85 -4.40 -7.60
N PHE A 47 -3.45 -3.13 -7.43
CA PHE A 47 -2.60 -2.40 -8.36
C PHE A 47 -1.57 -1.57 -7.60
N ALA A 48 -0.84 -2.22 -6.70
CA ALA A 48 -0.01 -1.56 -5.70
C ALA A 48 1.10 -0.68 -6.30
N GLY A 49 1.64 -1.05 -7.46
CA GLY A 49 2.71 -0.30 -8.10
C GLY A 49 4.00 -0.32 -7.26
N PRO A 50 4.93 0.62 -7.51
CA PRO A 50 6.16 0.76 -6.74
C PRO A 50 5.96 1.42 -5.36
N GLY A 51 4.73 1.75 -4.95
CA GLY A 51 4.46 2.44 -3.68
C GLY A 51 4.81 3.93 -3.64
N ILE A 52 5.34 4.50 -4.73
CA ILE A 52 5.68 5.92 -4.85
C ILE A 52 5.46 6.40 -6.29
N TYR A 53 4.92 7.61 -6.46
CA TYR A 53 4.80 8.25 -7.78
C TYR A 53 6.10 8.95 -8.17
N THR A 54 6.33 9.17 -9.47
CA THR A 54 7.58 9.79 -9.97
C THR A 54 7.76 11.23 -9.51
N ASP A 55 6.66 11.93 -9.25
CA ASP A 55 6.62 13.28 -8.71
C ASP A 55 6.76 13.34 -7.17
N GLY A 56 6.86 12.17 -6.51
CA GLY A 56 7.16 12.05 -5.08
C GLY A 56 6.02 11.63 -4.14
N PRO A 57 4.72 11.84 -4.43
CA PRO A 57 3.64 11.39 -3.53
C PRO A 57 3.65 9.88 -3.27
N PRO A 58 3.21 9.43 -2.07
CA PRO A 58 3.08 8.02 -1.77
C PRO A 58 1.97 7.36 -2.60
N GLY A 59 2.20 6.13 -3.03
CA GLY A 59 1.19 5.29 -3.67
C GLY A 59 0.11 4.81 -2.68
N SER A 60 -1.00 4.30 -3.20
CA SER A 60 -2.10 3.74 -2.42
C SER A 60 -1.70 2.74 -1.32
N PRO A 61 -0.79 1.77 -1.53
CA PRO A 61 -0.47 0.81 -0.46
C PRO A 61 0.27 1.49 0.71
N ILE A 62 1.10 2.49 0.42
CA ILE A 62 1.79 3.28 1.44
C ILE A 62 0.82 4.21 2.16
N VAL A 63 -0.15 4.79 1.44
CA VAL A 63 -1.23 5.60 2.05
C VAL A 63 -2.04 4.77 3.03
N VAL A 64 -2.41 3.53 2.68
CA VAL A 64 -3.14 2.61 3.59
C VAL A 64 -2.32 2.33 4.85
N ALA A 65 -1.06 1.91 4.69
CA ALA A 65 -0.18 1.58 5.82
C ALA A 65 0.04 2.79 6.74
N LYS A 66 0.33 3.98 6.19
CA LYS A 66 0.45 5.21 6.97
C LYS A 66 -0.84 5.55 7.71
N THR A 67 -1.98 5.44 7.02
CA THR A 67 -3.28 5.72 7.64
C THR A 67 -3.57 4.80 8.82
N PHE A 68 -3.17 3.52 8.75
CA PHE A 68 -3.27 2.60 9.89
C PHE A 68 -2.40 3.04 11.07
N LEU A 69 -1.10 3.26 10.80
CA LEU A 69 -0.08 3.53 11.82
C LEU A 69 -0.31 4.87 12.52
N GLU A 70 -0.82 5.87 11.80
CA GLU A 70 -1.07 7.22 12.29
C GLU A 70 -2.50 7.40 12.82
N HIS A 71 -3.34 6.34 12.81
CA HIS A 71 -4.73 6.46 13.20
C HIS A 71 -4.86 6.76 14.70
N THR A 72 -5.72 7.72 15.07
CA THR A 72 -5.94 8.10 16.49
C THR A 72 -6.41 6.92 17.36
N ALA A 73 -7.25 6.06 16.80
CA ALA A 73 -7.74 4.83 17.45
C ALA A 73 -6.82 3.60 17.30
N TYR A 74 -5.58 3.74 16.78
CA TYR A 74 -4.67 2.63 16.52
C TYR A 74 -4.48 1.66 17.71
N ARG A 75 -4.44 2.20 18.94
CA ARG A 75 -4.32 1.37 20.16
C ARG A 75 -5.46 0.39 20.37
N ASN A 76 -6.63 0.66 19.78
CA ASN A 76 -7.83 -0.17 19.88
C ASN A 76 -8.04 -1.05 18.65
N PHE A 77 -7.11 -1.04 17.69
CA PHE A 77 -7.24 -1.80 16.45
C PHE A 77 -6.90 -3.28 16.63
N GLY A 78 -7.67 -4.14 15.96
CA GLY A 78 -7.24 -5.48 15.61
C GLY A 78 -6.10 -5.47 14.59
N ARG A 79 -5.71 -6.67 14.13
CA ARG A 79 -4.66 -6.81 13.12
C ARG A 79 -5.15 -6.38 11.74
N LEU A 80 -4.28 -5.75 10.97
CA LEU A 80 -4.50 -5.46 9.57
C LEU A 80 -3.52 -6.28 8.71
N ASN A 81 -4.06 -7.04 7.77
CA ASN A 81 -3.31 -7.60 6.67
C ASN A 81 -3.43 -6.70 5.44
N LEU A 82 -2.32 -6.15 4.99
CA LEU A 82 -2.23 -5.41 3.74
C LEU A 82 -1.62 -6.32 2.67
N VAL A 83 -2.42 -6.70 1.68
CA VAL A 83 -1.99 -7.53 0.54
C VAL A 83 -1.81 -6.64 -0.67
N CYS A 84 -0.60 -6.58 -1.22
CA CYS A 84 -0.26 -5.74 -2.36
C CYS A 84 0.04 -6.63 -3.57
N LEU A 85 -0.78 -6.54 -4.62
CA LEU A 85 -0.55 -7.25 -5.87
C LEU A 85 0.26 -6.37 -6.82
N GLU A 86 1.44 -6.85 -7.20
CA GLU A 86 2.30 -6.26 -8.23
C GLU A 86 3.11 -7.37 -8.90
N GLU A 87 3.13 -7.37 -10.24
CA GLU A 87 3.76 -8.43 -11.03
C GLU A 87 5.21 -8.11 -11.37
N ARG A 88 5.55 -6.82 -11.49
CA ARG A 88 6.86 -6.39 -11.97
C ARG A 88 7.90 -6.44 -10.85
N PRO A 89 8.98 -7.24 -10.98
CA PRO A 89 9.99 -7.38 -9.93
C PRO A 89 10.62 -6.05 -9.52
N ASP A 90 10.93 -5.18 -10.48
CA ASP A 90 11.54 -3.87 -10.22
C ASP A 90 10.65 -2.96 -9.35
N ARG A 91 9.33 -3.07 -9.53
CA ARG A 91 8.35 -2.34 -8.71
C ARG A 91 8.12 -3.00 -7.36
N VAL A 92 8.11 -4.32 -7.29
CA VAL A 92 8.03 -5.05 -6.02
C VAL A 92 9.18 -4.67 -5.10
N GLU A 93 10.41 -4.63 -5.63
CA GLU A 93 11.57 -4.21 -4.85
C GLU A 93 11.45 -2.77 -4.36
N GLU A 94 11.00 -1.85 -5.20
CA GLU A 94 10.77 -0.46 -4.78
C GLU A 94 9.67 -0.35 -3.74
N LEU A 95 8.57 -1.06 -3.92
CA LEU A 95 7.47 -1.10 -2.97
C LEU A 95 7.94 -1.60 -1.59
N GLN A 96 8.74 -2.66 -1.57
CA GLN A 96 9.36 -3.17 -0.34
C GLN A 96 10.29 -2.14 0.30
N ARG A 97 11.10 -1.42 -0.50
CA ARG A 97 11.93 -0.30 -0.01
C ARG A 97 11.08 0.81 0.60
N GLN A 98 9.92 1.14 0.03
CA GLN A 98 9.02 2.14 0.59
C GLN A 98 8.39 1.68 1.91
N PHE A 99 7.99 0.40 2.03
CA PHE A 99 7.49 -0.15 3.29
C PHE A 99 8.56 -0.20 4.38
N ALA A 100 9.82 -0.48 4.04
CA ALA A 100 10.91 -0.50 5.00
C ALA A 100 11.17 0.86 5.69
N LYS A 101 10.68 1.97 5.10
CA LYS A 101 10.76 3.32 5.68
C LYS A 101 9.67 3.60 6.73
N LEU A 102 8.65 2.75 6.82
CA LEU A 102 7.54 2.92 7.77
C LEU A 102 7.89 2.29 9.13
N PRO A 103 7.33 2.82 10.25
CA PRO A 103 7.52 2.20 11.55
C PRO A 103 6.90 0.80 11.55
N ARG A 104 7.58 -0.13 12.24
CA ARG A 104 7.09 -1.51 12.39
C ARG A 104 5.98 -1.55 13.44
N SER A 105 4.95 -2.34 13.16
CA SER A 105 3.84 -2.59 14.08
C SER A 105 3.55 -4.09 14.11
N PRO A 106 3.34 -4.70 15.28
CA PRO A 106 2.89 -6.09 15.38
C PRO A 106 1.43 -6.26 14.91
N GLN A 107 0.66 -5.18 14.81
CA GLN A 107 -0.72 -5.19 14.34
C GLN A 107 -0.82 -4.99 12.82
N LEU A 108 0.28 -4.65 12.13
CA LEU A 108 0.31 -4.48 10.68
C LEU A 108 1.13 -5.59 10.02
N ASN A 109 0.46 -6.44 9.26
CA ASN A 109 1.10 -7.43 8.41
C ASN A 109 1.06 -6.96 6.95
N ILE A 110 2.21 -6.94 6.27
CA ILE A 110 2.32 -6.52 4.86
C ILE A 110 2.79 -7.71 4.05
N SER A 111 2.05 -8.03 2.99
CA SER A 111 2.37 -9.12 2.07
C SER A 111 2.36 -8.64 0.62
N VAL A 112 3.38 -9.04 -0.13
CA VAL A 112 3.48 -8.81 -1.58
C VAL A 112 3.61 -10.18 -2.24
N PRO A 113 2.51 -10.91 -2.46
CA PRO A 113 2.57 -12.24 -3.05
C PRO A 113 3.13 -12.17 -4.48
N PRO A 114 3.88 -13.19 -4.92
CA PRO A 114 4.36 -13.24 -6.29
C PRO A 114 3.18 -13.29 -7.27
N GLY A 115 3.24 -12.48 -8.33
CA GLY A 115 2.25 -12.52 -9.40
C GLY A 115 2.13 -13.92 -9.97
N ARG A 116 0.97 -14.57 -9.83
CA ARG A 116 0.72 -15.86 -10.49
C ARG A 116 0.68 -15.62 -11.98
N ARG A 117 1.68 -16.12 -12.72
CA ARG A 117 1.41 -16.61 -14.07
C ARG A 117 0.45 -17.78 -13.90
N ALA A 118 -0.83 -17.59 -14.21
CA ALA A 118 -1.70 -18.71 -14.52
C ALA A 118 -1.07 -19.41 -15.73
N LYS A 119 -0.28 -20.47 -15.50
CA LYS A 119 -0.05 -21.47 -16.53
C LYS A 119 -1.39 -22.17 -16.69
N VAL A 120 -2.21 -21.66 -17.61
CA VAL A 120 -3.25 -22.45 -18.24
C VAL A 120 -2.49 -23.43 -19.12
N CYS A 121 -2.25 -24.63 -18.57
CA CYS A 121 -1.94 -25.82 -19.36
C CYS A 121 -3.26 -26.48 -19.74
#